data_AF-A0A645FID2-F1
#
_entry.id   AF-A0A645FID2-F1
#
_cell.length_a   1.000
_cell.length_b   1.000
_cell.length_c   1.000
_cell.angle_alpha   90.00
_cell.angle_beta   90.00
_cell.angle_gamma   90.00
#
_symmetry.space_group_name_H-M   'P 1'
#
loop_
_entity.id
_entity.type
_entity.pdbx_description
1 polymer ?
#
loop_
_entity_poly.entity_id
_entity_poly.type
_entity_poly.pdbx_seq_one_letter_code
_entity_poly.pdbx_strand_id
1 'polypeptide(L)' 'MHWVTNVLQHINMINMGLGFSFVPEYLLKFLGDHVQVIATDFELPTLQLYASFRKNSKNAALQFITQELKIQSQLN' A
#
# COMPACT_ATOMS: atom_id res chain seq x y z
N MET A 1 -20.15 -2.33 -15.49
CA MET A 1 -18.89 -2.41 -14.73
C MET A 1 -18.46 -0.99 -14.41
N HIS A 2 -18.53 -0.56 -13.14
CA HIS A 2 -18.06 0.78 -12.76
C HIS A 2 -16.53 0.79 -12.91
N TRP A 3 -16.03 1.55 -13.88
CA TRP A 3 -14.59 1.73 -14.06
C TRP A 3 -14.08 2.62 -12.95
N VAL A 4 -13.41 2.00 -11.99
CA VAL A 4 -12.85 2.69 -10.85
C VAL A 4 -11.40 3.04 -11.15
N THR A 5 -11.03 4.31 -10.99
CA THR A 5 -9.72 4.83 -11.45
C THR A 5 -8.70 4.98 -10.33
N ASN A 6 -9.11 4.79 -9.07
CA ASN A 6 -8.25 4.95 -7.90
C ASN A 6 -8.50 3.86 -6.85
N VAL A 7 -7.43 3.46 -6.15
CA VAL A 7 -7.43 2.44 -5.09
C VAL A 7 -8.42 2.76 -3.96
N LEU A 8 -8.57 4.02 -3.54
CA LEU A 8 -9.50 4.38 -2.46
C LEU A 8 -10.96 4.14 -2.83
N GLN A 9 -11.32 4.36 -4.09
CA GLN A 9 -12.68 4.08 -4.56
C GLN A 9 -12.94 2.57 -4.59
N HIS A 10 -11.95 1.76 -4.98
CA HIS A 10 -12.03 0.30 -4.89
C HIS A 10 -12.23 -0.17 -3.44
N ILE A 11 -11.46 0.37 -2.49
CA ILE A 11 -11.61 0.07 -1.05
C ILE A 11 -13.02 0.41 -0.56
N ASN A 12 -13.53 1.59 -0.91
CA ASN A 12 -14.89 1.99 -0.52
C ASN A 12 -15.95 1.03 -1.07
N MET A 13 -15.82 0.58 -2.31
CA MET A 13 -16.73 -0.40 -2.90
C MET A 13 -16.70 -1.74 -2.16
N ILE A 14 -15.52 -2.24 -1.81
CA ILE A 14 -15.36 -3.47 -1.01
C ILE A 14 -16.03 -3.31 0.36
N ASN A 15 -15.79 -2.18 1.04
CA ASN A 15 -16.40 -1.88 2.33
C ASN A 15 -17.93 -1.76 2.25
N MET A 16 -18.48 -1.36 1.09
CA MET A 16 -19.93 -1.36 0.83
C MET A 16 -20.49 -2.74 0.44
N GLY A 17 -19.65 -3.78 0.35
CA GLY A 17 -20.05 -5.12 -0.11
C GLY A 17 -20.23 -5.23 -1.62
N LEU A 18 -19.72 -4.26 -2.40
CA LEU A 18 -19.87 -4.18 -3.85
C LEU A 18 -18.68 -4.81 -4.59
N GLY A 19 -18.45 -6.11 -4.35
CA GLY A 19 -17.47 -6.92 -5.07
C GLY A 19 -16.27 -7.37 -4.24
N PHE A 20 -15.22 -7.83 -4.93
CA PHE A 20 -13.96 -8.31 -4.34
C PHE A 20 -12.77 -7.81 -5.16
N SER A 21 -11.58 -7.80 -4.56
CA SER A 21 -10.34 -7.41 -5.26
C SER A 21 -9.12 -8.10 -4.67
N PHE A 22 -8.08 -8.25 -5.48
CA PHE A 22 -6.74 -8.60 -5.01
C PHE A 22 -6.02 -7.33 -4.59
N VAL A 23 -5.60 -7.26 -3.33
CA VAL A 23 -4.97 -6.08 -2.75
C VAL A 23 -3.66 -6.43 -2.05
N PRO A 24 -2.64 -5.56 -2.08
CA PRO A 24 -1.48 -5.70 -1.22
C PRO A 24 -1.85 -5.65 0.26
N GLU A 25 -1.09 -6.39 1.08
CA GLU A 25 -1.36 -6.55 2.51
C GLU A 25 -1.44 -5.22 3.29
N TYR A 26 -0.64 -4.23 2.91
CA TYR A 26 -0.66 -2.91 3.55
C TYR A 26 -1.97 -2.14 3.35
N LEU A 27 -2.86 -2.59 2.46
CA LEU A 27 -4.19 -2.01 2.28
C LEU A 27 -5.25 -2.62 3.21
N LEU A 28 -4.97 -3.77 3.83
CA LEU A 28 -5.93 -4.45 4.70
C LEU A 28 -6.38 -3.59 5.88
N LYS A 29 -5.51 -2.69 6.37
CA LYS A 29 -5.82 -1.72 7.43
C LYS A 29 -6.92 -0.71 7.09
N PHE A 30 -7.33 -0.61 5.82
CA PHE A 30 -8.40 0.28 5.37
C PHE A 30 -9.73 -0.45 5.15
N LEU A 31 -9.74 -1.78 5.32
CA LEU A 31 -10.95 -2.59 5.20
C LEU A 31 -11.76 -2.54 6.50
N GLY A 32 -13.08 -2.56 6.39
CA GLY A 32 -13.96 -2.71 7.54
C GLY A 32 -13.91 -4.12 8.11
N ASP A 33 -14.21 -4.27 9.40
CA ASP A 33 -14.15 -5.55 10.13
C ASP A 33 -15.05 -6.65 9.53
N HIS A 34 -16.08 -6.26 8.77
CA HIS A 34 -16.99 -7.18 8.09
C HIS A 34 -16.46 -7.72 6.76
N VAL A 35 -15.34 -7.19 6.26
CA VAL A 35 -14.74 -7.62 4.99
C VAL A 35 -13.93 -8.89 5.22
N GLN A 36 -14.27 -9.95 4.51
CA GLN A 36 -13.51 -11.19 4.56
C GLN A 36 -12.22 -11.08 3.75
N VAL A 37 -11.09 -11.39 4.38
CA VAL A 37 -9.78 -11.50 3.72
C VAL A 37 -9.47 -12.97 3.51
N ILE A 38 -9.14 -13.34 2.27
CA ILE A 38 -8.79 -14.72 1.88
C ILE A 38 -7.34 -14.70 1.41
N ALA A 39 -6.49 -15.52 2.03
CA ALA A 39 -5.10 -15.68 1.61
C ALA A 39 -5.04 -16.39 0.24
N THR A 40 -4.06 -16.03 -0.59
CA THR A 40 -3.79 -16.76 -1.82
C THR A 40 -3.18 -18.12 -1.52
N ASP A 41 -3.53 -19.10 -2.34
CA ASP A 41 -3.01 -20.48 -2.32
C ASP A 41 -1.60 -20.60 -2.92
N PHE A 42 -1.10 -19.51 -3.51
CA PHE A 42 0.24 -19.39 -4.07
C PHE A 42 0.94 -18.13 -3.57
N GLU A 43 2.28 -18.14 -3.64
CA GLU A 43 3.10 -16.98 -3.30
C GLU A 43 3.00 -15.91 -4.39
N LEU A 44 2.59 -14.71 -4.00
CA LEU A 44 2.61 -13.52 -4.84
C LEU A 44 3.93 -12.76 -4.64
N PRO A 45 4.49 -12.16 -5.72
CA PRO A 45 5.66 -11.30 -5.57
C PRO A 45 5.30 -10.07 -4.72
N THR A 46 6.16 -9.75 -3.75
CA THR A 46 5.96 -8.58 -2.89
C THR A 46 6.01 -7.30 -3.71
N LEU A 47 4.95 -6.50 -3.64
CA LEU A 47 4.91 -5.19 -4.28
C LEU A 47 5.69 -4.18 -3.42
N GLN A 48 6.94 -3.90 -3.81
CA GLN A 48 7.81 -2.97 -3.09
C GLN A 48 7.37 -1.52 -3.30
N LEU A 49 7.46 -0.73 -2.23
CA LEU A 49 7.27 0.73 -2.28
C LEU A 49 8.63 1.40 -2.39
N TYR A 50 8.75 2.35 -3.32
CA TYR A 50 10.01 3.05 -3.59
C TYR A 50 9.88 4.54 -3.30
N ALA A 51 10.81 5.06 -2.49
CA ALA A 51 11.01 6.50 -2.32
C ALA A 51 12.15 6.96 -3.25
N SER A 52 11.79 7.64 -4.34
CA SER A 52 12.74 8.09 -5.36
C SER A 52 13.01 9.59 -5.24
N PHE A 53 14.29 9.96 -5.27
CA PHE A 53 14.74 11.36 -5.22
C PHE A 53 15.97 11.59 -6.11
N ARG A 54 16.27 12.85 -6.43
CA ARG A 54 17.41 13.21 -7.29
C ARG A 54 18.71 12.74 -6.65
N LYS A 55 19.53 12.02 -7.43
CA LYS A 55 20.89 11.62 -7.04
C LYS A 55 21.70 12.87 -6.60
N ASN A 56 22.47 12.73 -5.53
CA ASN A 56 23.32 13.79 -4.94
C ASN A 56 22.57 15.03 -4.45
N SER A 57 21.30 14.90 -4.06
CA SER A 57 20.57 15.99 -3.39
C SER A 57 21.27 16.42 -2.09
N LYS A 58 21.60 17.71 -1.97
CA LYS A 58 22.16 18.32 -0.75
C LYS A 58 21.08 18.89 0.20
N ASN A 59 19.81 18.60 -0.08
CA ASN A 59 18.72 19.11 0.74
C ASN A 59 18.70 18.38 2.10
N ALA A 60 18.87 19.14 3.18
CA ALA A 60 18.91 18.62 4.55
C ALA A 60 17.60 17.88 4.93
N ALA A 61 16.44 18.37 4.50
CA ALA A 61 15.17 17.71 4.76
C ALA A 61 15.06 16.36 4.04
N LEU A 62 15.56 16.24 2.81
CA LEU A 62 15.59 14.96 2.10
C LEU A 62 16.53 13.94 2.78
N GLN A 63 17.67 14.39 3.30
CA GLN A 63 18.57 13.53 4.07
C GLN A 63 17.88 13.01 5.34
N PHE A 64 17.22 13.91 6.09
CA PHE A 64 16.46 13.54 7.26
C PHE A 64 15.33 12.56 6.93
N ILE A 65 14.47 12.87 5.96
CA ILE A 65 13.34 12.01 5.57
C ILE A 65 13.83 10.62 5.12
N THR A 66 14.87 10.56 4.30
CA THR A 66 15.42 9.27 3.82
C THR A 66 16.08 8.47 4.93
N GLN A 67 16.67 9.12 5.94
CA GLN A 67 17.20 8.46 7.12
C GLN A 67 16.08 7.85 7.98
N GLU A 68 15.04 8.63 8.28
CA GLU A 68 13.88 8.15 9.04
C GLU A 68 13.14 7.00 8.31
N LEU A 69 12.95 7.12 7.00
CA LEU A 69 12.34 6.07 6.19
C LEU A 69 13.15 4.76 6.24
N LYS A 70 14.49 4.83 6.23
CA LYS A 70 15.34 3.65 6.35
C LYS A 70 15.20 2.99 7.71
N ILE A 71 15.17 3.77 8.79
CA ILE A 71 14.98 3.26 10.15
C ILE A 71 13.64 2.54 10.25
N GLN A 72 12.55 3.16 9.80
CA GLN A 72 11.22 2.54 9.86
C GLN A 72 11.09 1.31 8.95
N SER A 73 11.78 1.28 7.81
CA SER A 73 11.78 0.11 6.92
C SER A 73 12.55 -1.09 7.46
N GLN A 74 13.49 -0.89 8.40
CA GLN A 74 14.30 -1.97 9.01
C GLN A 74 13.66 -2.58 10.27
N LEU A 75 12.64 -1.90 10.82
CA LEU A 75 11.91 -2.33 12.01
C LEU A 75 10.74 -3.29 11.70
N ASN A 76 10.46 -3.53 10.41
CA ASN A 76 9.42 -4.46 9.94
C ASN A 76 10.06 -5.71 9.33
#